data_AF-A0A964JLY7-F1
#
_entry.id   AF-A0A964JLY7-F1
#
_cell.length_a   1.000
_cell.length_b   1.000
_cell.length_c   1.000
_cell.angle_alpha   90.00
_cell.angle_beta   90.00
_cell.angle_gamma   90.00
#
_symmetry.space_group_name_H-M   'P 1'
#
loop_
_entity.id
_entity.type
_entity.pdbx_description
1 polymer ?
#
loop_
_entity_poly.entity_id
_entity_poly.type
_entity_poly.pdbx_seq_one_letter_code
_entity_poly.pdbx_strand_id
1 'polypeptide(L)'
;MGQIPVDAKENEVVAIPKLLGLIDVRKRIVTIGAIGCQKEIARTIIGGGGDDLLRVKDNRPALARGMRDFFLDAEKDGFPGKHWEYTEETDGDHGRVEVRRVWACEDIN
;
A
#
# COMPACT_ATOMS: atom_id res chain seq x y z
N MET A 1 13.09 -12.56 -12.60
CA MET A 1 11.63 -12.60 -12.36
C MET A 1 11.29 -13.97 -11.81
N GLY A 2 10.57 -14.04 -10.69
CA GLY A 2 10.08 -15.29 -10.10
C GLY A 2 8.57 -15.39 -10.28
N GLN A 3 8.05 -16.59 -10.51
CA GLN A 3 6.62 -16.86 -10.57
C GLN A 3 6.33 -18.19 -9.87
N ILE A 4 5.24 -18.25 -9.11
CA ILE A 4 4.77 -19.47 -8.47
C ILE A 4 3.32 -19.69 -8.89
N PRO A 5 2.99 -20.86 -9.47
CA PRO A 5 1.60 -21.19 -9.77
C PRO A 5 0.80 -21.35 -8.47
N VAL A 6 -0.45 -20.88 -8.51
CA VAL A 6 -1.40 -21.03 -7.40
C VAL A 6 -2.40 -22.11 -7.79
N ASP A 7 -2.64 -23.07 -6.90
CA ASP A 7 -3.64 -24.11 -7.13
C ASP A 7 -5.05 -23.51 -7.24
N ALA A 8 -5.95 -24.17 -7.98
CA ALA A 8 -7.30 -23.65 -8.27
C ALA A 8 -8.16 -23.35 -7.03
N LYS A 9 -7.78 -23.85 -5.85
CA LYS A 9 -8.46 -23.61 -4.57
C LYS A 9 -7.67 -22.71 -3.62
N GLU A 10 -6.45 -22.34 -3.97
CA GLU A 10 -5.59 -21.45 -3.18
C GLU A 10 -5.69 -19.99 -3.69
N ASN A 11 -5.26 -19.04 -2.86
CA ASN A 11 -5.19 -17.62 -3.19
C ASN A 11 -3.72 -17.18 -3.18
N GLU A 12 -3.39 -16.13 -3.95
CA GLU A 12 -2.09 -15.45 -3.99
C GLU A 12 -1.50 -15.17 -2.61
N VAL A 13 -2.35 -14.94 -1.60
CA VAL A 13 -1.94 -14.77 -0.19
C VAL A 13 -0.96 -15.85 0.28
N VAL A 14 -1.17 -17.11 -0.10
CA VAL A 14 -0.32 -18.26 0.32
C VAL A 14 0.95 -18.36 -0.52
N ALA A 15 0.89 -17.92 -1.78
CA ALA A 15 2.02 -17.99 -2.70
C ALA A 15 3.00 -16.82 -2.56
N ILE A 16 2.53 -15.64 -2.14
CA ILE A 16 3.36 -14.43 -2.01
C ILE A 16 4.57 -14.67 -1.09
N PRO A 17 4.43 -15.20 0.15
CA PRO A 17 5.59 -15.44 1.02
C PRO A 17 6.60 -16.41 0.41
N LYS A 18 6.11 -17.46 -0.28
CA LYS A 18 6.97 -18.42 -0.99
C LYS A 18 7.75 -17.72 -2.10
N LEU A 19 7.09 -16.85 -2.87
CA LEU A 19 7.71 -16.10 -3.95
C LEU A 19 8.77 -15.13 -3.42
N LEU A 20 8.48 -14.41 -2.34
CA LEU A 20 9.42 -13.51 -1.67
C LEU A 20 10.69 -14.24 -1.21
N GLY A 21 10.57 -15.51 -0.79
CA GLY A 21 11.74 -16.34 -0.44
C GLY A 21 12.61 -16.75 -1.65
N LEU A 22 12.12 -16.61 -2.88
CA LEU A 22 12.84 -16.97 -4.11
C LEU A 22 13.46 -15.78 -4.83
N ILE A 23 13.15 -14.55 -4.42
CA ILE A 23 13.64 -13.33 -5.06
C ILE A 23 14.47 -12.50 -4.08
N ASP A 24 15.50 -11.83 -4.57
CA ASP A 24 16.31 -10.94 -3.74
C ASP A 24 15.59 -9.61 -3.53
N VAL A 25 15.02 -9.43 -2.33
CA VAL A 25 14.30 -8.21 -1.95
C VAL A 25 15.19 -7.21 -1.19
N ARG A 26 16.46 -7.52 -0.95
CA ARG A 26 17.36 -6.67 -0.13
C ARG A 26 17.50 -5.28 -0.73
N LYS A 27 17.25 -4.26 0.08
CA LYS A 27 17.29 -2.83 -0.31
C LYS A 27 16.38 -2.51 -1.49
N ARG A 28 15.24 -3.21 -1.61
CA ARG A 28 14.21 -2.97 -2.63
C ARG A 28 12.88 -2.67 -1.95
N ILE A 29 12.05 -1.87 -2.62
CA ILE A 29 10.66 -1.66 -2.23
C ILE A 29 9.79 -2.70 -2.92
N VAL A 30 9.00 -3.43 -2.15
CA VAL A 30 8.03 -4.41 -2.62
C VAL A 30 6.64 -3.80 -2.57
N THR A 31 6.03 -3.60 -3.74
CA THR A 31 4.65 -3.13 -3.87
C THR A 31 3.70 -4.31 -4.10
N ILE A 32 2.64 -4.43 -3.31
CA ILE A 32 1.64 -5.49 -3.50
C ILE A 32 0.24 -4.90 -3.39
N GLY A 33 -0.68 -5.41 -4.21
CA GLY A 33 -2.09 -5.03 -4.19
C GLY A 33 -2.78 -5.36 -2.86
N ALA A 34 -4.04 -4.93 -2.73
CA ALA A 34 -4.72 -4.94 -1.44
C ALA A 34 -4.81 -6.32 -0.78
N ILE A 35 -5.06 -7.38 -1.56
CA ILE A 35 -5.14 -8.76 -1.05
C ILE A 35 -3.87 -9.17 -0.29
N GLY A 36 -2.71 -8.68 -0.71
CA GLY A 36 -1.42 -8.96 -0.09
C GLY A 36 -1.06 -8.07 1.11
N CYS A 37 -1.92 -7.13 1.51
CA CYS A 37 -1.72 -6.32 2.72
C CYS A 37 -1.94 -7.17 3.99
N GLN A 38 -0.96 -8.02 4.28
CA GLN A 38 -0.98 -8.93 5.42
C GLN A 38 0.29 -8.84 6.25
N LYS A 39 0.11 -8.96 7.58
CA LYS A 39 1.21 -8.87 8.55
C LYS A 39 2.36 -9.83 8.22
N GLU A 40 2.05 -11.07 7.85
CA GLU A 40 3.07 -12.07 7.51
C GLU A 40 3.81 -11.74 6.21
N ILE A 41 3.13 -11.13 5.22
CA ILE A 41 3.76 -10.68 3.98
C ILE A 41 4.73 -9.52 4.26
N ALA A 42 4.29 -8.51 5.00
CA ALA A 42 5.15 -7.39 5.42
C ALA A 42 6.37 -7.88 6.22
N ARG A 43 6.16 -8.78 7.19
CA ARG A 43 7.24 -9.42 7.95
C ARG A 43 8.22 -10.18 7.06
N THR A 44 7.74 -10.86 6.03
CA THR A 44 8.60 -11.59 5.09
C THR A 44 9.48 -10.63 4.28
N ILE A 45 8.92 -9.50 3.82
CA ILE A 45 9.66 -8.47 3.08
C ILE A 45 10.76 -7.86 3.96
N ILE A 46 10.39 -7.40 5.16
CA ILE A 46 11.31 -6.80 6.13
C ILE A 46 12.38 -7.81 6.57
N GLY A 47 11.99 -9.05 6.84
CA GLY A 47 12.91 -10.13 7.20
C GLY A 47 13.91 -10.47 6.08
N GLY A 48 13.53 -10.23 4.83
CA GLY A 48 14.41 -10.31 3.66
C GLY A 48 15.29 -9.08 3.43
N GLY A 49 15.19 -8.04 4.29
CA GLY A 49 15.95 -6.79 4.17
C GLY A 49 15.42 -5.83 3.10
N GLY A 50 14.16 -5.98 2.68
CA GLY A 50 13.46 -5.04 1.83
C GLY A 50 12.50 -4.14 2.61
N ASP A 51 11.92 -3.18 1.91
CA ASP A 51 10.89 -2.27 2.39
C ASP A 51 9.56 -2.59 1.70
N ASP A 52 8.42 -2.28 2.31
CA ASP A 52 7.09 -2.56 1.74
C ASP A 52 6.25 -1.31 1.50
N LEU A 53 5.45 -1.35 0.42
CA LEU A 53 4.39 -0.38 0.13
C LEU A 53 3.12 -1.17 -0.22
N LEU A 54 2.30 -1.41 0.79
CA LEU A 54 1.12 -2.28 0.70
C LEU A 54 -0.17 -1.46 0.71
N ARG A 55 -1.08 -1.76 -0.23
CA ARG A 55 -2.38 -1.07 -0.30
C ARG A 55 -3.35 -1.61 0.75
N VAL A 56 -3.89 -0.76 1.62
CA VAL A 56 -4.96 -1.14 2.55
C VAL A 56 -6.33 -0.97 1.89
N LYS A 57 -7.22 -1.97 2.03
CA LYS A 57 -8.65 -1.88 1.67
C LYS A 57 -9.48 -2.68 2.68
N ASP A 58 -10.62 -3.21 2.26
CA ASP A 58 -11.59 -3.91 3.13
C ASP A 58 -11.10 -5.28 3.62
N ASN A 59 -9.95 -5.77 3.13
CA ASN A 59 -9.28 -6.96 3.68
C ASN A 59 -8.70 -6.71 5.08
N ARG A 60 -8.57 -5.45 5.50
CA ARG A 60 -8.19 -5.01 6.86
C ARG A 60 -9.20 -3.98 7.36
N PRO A 61 -10.45 -4.37 7.65
CA PRO A 61 -11.56 -3.42 7.79
C PRO A 61 -11.38 -2.42 8.94
N ALA A 62 -10.78 -2.84 10.06
CA ALA A 62 -10.50 -1.94 11.18
C ALA A 62 -9.43 -0.88 10.81
N LEU A 63 -8.34 -1.30 10.17
CA LEU A 63 -7.28 -0.40 9.72
C LEU A 63 -7.78 0.55 8.64
N ALA A 64 -8.52 0.03 7.65
CA ALA A 64 -9.10 0.82 6.58
C ALA A 64 -10.06 1.90 7.09
N ARG A 65 -10.88 1.57 8.10
CA ARG A 65 -11.74 2.56 8.76
C ARG A 65 -10.91 3.60 9.52
N GLY A 66 -9.96 3.18 10.36
CA GLY A 66 -9.13 4.12 11.12
C GLY A 66 -8.37 5.10 10.22
N MET A 67 -7.76 4.61 9.14
CA MET A 67 -7.11 5.47 8.15
C MET A 67 -8.12 6.42 7.51
N ARG A 68 -9.28 5.92 7.05
CA ARG A 68 -10.31 6.76 6.43
C ARG A 68 -10.78 7.87 7.36
N ASP A 69 -11.11 7.54 8.60
CA ASP A 69 -11.59 8.49 9.60
C ASP A 69 -10.52 9.56 9.87
N PHE A 70 -9.26 9.16 10.02
CA PHE A 70 -8.12 10.07 10.19
C PHE A 70 -7.96 11.07 9.03
N PHE A 71 -7.98 10.59 7.78
CA PHE A 71 -7.85 11.47 6.61
C PHE A 71 -9.10 12.36 6.40
N LEU A 72 -10.31 11.85 6.66
CA LEU A 72 -11.54 12.63 6.54
C LEU A 72 -11.63 13.73 7.60
N ASP A 73 -11.17 13.47 8.82
CA ASP A 73 -11.13 14.49 9.87
C ASP A 73 -10.10 15.57 9.53
N ALA A 74 -8.93 15.19 9.02
CA ALA A 74 -7.95 16.15 8.52
C ALA A 74 -8.50 17.00 7.36
N GLU A 75 -9.23 16.40 6.42
CA GLU A 75 -9.81 17.11 5.28
C GLU A 75 -10.80 18.20 5.71
N LYS A 76 -11.63 17.95 6.73
CA LYS A 76 -12.61 18.93 7.26
C LYS A 76 -11.93 20.23 7.72
N ASP A 77 -10.75 20.11 8.29
CA ASP A 77 -9.96 21.22 8.83
C ASP A 77 -8.90 21.74 7.83
N GLY A 78 -8.91 21.25 6.58
CA GLY A 78 -7.98 21.68 5.54
C GLY A 78 -6.56 21.13 5.70
N PHE A 79 -6.41 19.92 6.23
CA PHE A 79 -5.15 19.26 6.58
C PHE A 79 -4.29 20.11 7.54
N PRO A 80 -4.78 20.35 8.78
CA PRO A 80 -4.13 21.26 9.72
C PRO A 80 -2.77 20.71 10.20
N GLY A 81 -1.83 21.61 10.50
CA GLY A 81 -0.50 21.27 11.02
C GLY A 81 0.62 21.22 9.96
N LYS A 82 1.81 20.76 10.35
CA LYS A 82 3.00 20.67 9.48
C LYS A 82 3.41 19.23 9.12
N HIS A 83 2.55 18.26 9.41
CA HIS A 83 2.87 16.83 9.30
C HIS A 83 2.40 16.20 7.99
N TRP A 84 1.93 17.02 7.05
CA TRP A 84 1.40 16.58 5.77
C TRP A 84 2.38 16.94 4.66
N GLU A 85 2.79 15.92 3.91
CA GLU A 85 3.31 16.10 2.57
C GLU A 85 2.14 16.18 1.59
N TYR A 86 2.23 17.06 0.60
CA TYR A 86 1.19 17.26 -0.40
C TYR A 86 1.78 17.38 -1.79
N THR A 87 1.14 16.71 -2.75
CA THR A 87 1.40 16.92 -4.17
C THR A 87 0.08 16.98 -4.94
N GLU A 88 0.06 17.81 -5.98
CA GLU A 88 -1.03 17.90 -6.93
C GLU A 88 -0.48 17.79 -8.35
N GLU A 89 -1.14 16.97 -9.16
CA GLU A 89 -0.84 16.78 -10.56
C GLU A 89 -2.11 16.96 -11.36
N THR A 90 -2.03 17.72 -12.45
CA THR A 90 -3.13 17.87 -13.40
C THR A 90 -2.72 17.27 -14.74
N ASP A 91 -3.47 16.28 -15.19
CA ASP A 91 -3.32 15.61 -16.48
C ASP A 91 -4.51 15.98 -17.37
N GLY A 92 -4.25 16.40 -18.61
CA GLY A 92 -5.26 16.87 -19.57
C GLY A 92 -5.38 16.01 -20.82
N ASP A 93 -4.93 14.76 -20.77
CA ASP A 93 -4.85 13.89 -21.95
C ASP A 93 -6.19 13.21 -22.32
N HIS A 94 -6.34 12.81 -23.58
CA HIS A 94 -7.52 12.09 -24.14
C HIS A 94 -8.88 12.77 -23.90
N GLY A 95 -8.90 14.11 -23.80
CA GLY A 95 -10.14 14.89 -23.62
C GLY A 95 -10.72 14.85 -22.21
N ARG A 96 -9.96 14.33 -21.23
CA ARG A 96 -10.31 14.39 -19.80
C ARG A 96 -9.26 15.21 -19.06
N VAL A 97 -9.73 16.13 -18.22
CA VAL A 97 -8.86 16.78 -17.23
C VAL A 97 -9.02 16.03 -15.91
N GLU A 98 -7.92 15.46 -15.43
CA GLU A 98 -7.81 14.73 -14.17
C GLU A 98 -6.89 15.50 -13.23
N VAL A 99 -7.41 15.86 -12.05
CA VAL A 99 -6.60 16.46 -10.97
C VAL A 99 -6.41 15.42 -9.89
N ARG A 100 -5.17 14.98 -9.66
CA ARG A 100 -4.80 14.09 -8.57
C ARG A 100 -4.20 14.90 -7.45
N ARG A 101 -4.74 14.72 -6.24
CA ARG A 101 -4.22 15.31 -5.01
C ARG A 101 -3.86 14.19 -4.05
N VAL A 102 -2.65 14.25 -3.50
CA VAL A 102 -2.13 13.23 -2.58
C VAL A 102 -1.64 13.91 -1.33
N TRP A 103 -2.09 13.43 -0.17
CA TRP A 103 -1.57 13.78 1.15
C TRP A 103 -0.93 12.56 1.78
N ALA A 104 0.24 12.75 2.40
CA ALA A 104 0.95 11.70 3.14
C ALA A 104 1.42 12.23 4.50
N CYS A 105 1.49 11.35 5.50
CA CYS A 105 1.96 11.66 6.84
C CYS A 105 2.57 10.42 7.49
N GLU A 106 3.43 10.62 8.49
CA GLU A 106 4.00 9.54 9.33
C GLU A 106 3.23 9.35 10.66
N ASP A 107 2.22 10.18 10.91
CA ASP A 107 1.49 10.25 12.19
C ASP A 107 0.47 9.12 12.40
N ILE A 108 0.22 8.29 11.38
CA ILE A 108 -0.60 7.07 11.51
C ILE A 108 0.27 5.99 12.16
N ASN A 109 0.26 5.95 13.49
CA ASN A 109 0.83 4.86 14.31
C ASN A 109 -0.15 4.43 15.40
#